data_AF-A0A1H6RGH2-F1
#
_entry.id   AF-A0A1H6RGH2-F1
#
_cell.length_a   1.000
_cell.length_b   1.000
_cell.length_c   1.000
_cell.angle_alpha   90.00
_cell.angle_beta   90.00
_cell.angle_gamma   90.00
#
_symmetry.space_group_name_H-M   'P 1'
#
loop_
_entity.id
_entity.type
_entity.pdbx_description
1 polymer ?
#
loop_
_entity_poly.entity_id
_entity_poly.type
_entity_poly.pdbx_seq_one_letter_code
_entity_poly.pdbx_strand_id
1 'polypeptide(L)'
;MAEFERDLIRERNKAGLSAARPMGRMGGKPKGLSKAAMSKAHAAKALYDKKDKTGEEIGKALGISRATVYRYIKEIEQQQRFVKRKQSSKQN
;
A
#
# COMPACT_ATOMS: atom_id res chain seq x y z
N MET A 1 15.56 -26.32 27.88
CA MET A 1 16.63 -25.87 26.97
C MET A 1 16.06 -25.07 25.79
N ALA A 2 15.20 -25.67 24.95
CA ALA A 2 14.68 -25.01 23.74
C ALA A 2 13.86 -23.72 23.95
N GLU A 3 13.17 -23.56 25.08
CA GLU A 3 12.40 -22.34 25.37
C GLU A 3 13.31 -21.16 25.74
N PHE A 4 14.33 -21.41 26.57
CA PHE A 4 15.33 -20.42 26.97
C PHE A 4 16.11 -19.85 25.77
N GLU A 5 16.50 -20.72 24.83
CA GLU A 5 17.19 -20.29 23.60
C GLU A 5 16.30 -19.42 22.70
N ARG A 6 15.00 -19.73 22.60
CA ARG A 6 14.04 -18.93 21.83
C ARG A 6 13.88 -17.54 22.41
N ASP A 7 13.84 -17.42 23.73
CA ASP A 7 13.69 -16.13 24.39
C ASP A 7 14.94 -15.26 24.23
N LEU A 8 16.13 -15.86 24.34
CA LEU A 8 17.41 -15.21 24.00
C LEU A 8 17.44 -14.66 22.56
N ILE A 9 16.97 -15.45 21.58
CA ILE A 9 16.89 -15.01 20.18
C ILE A 9 15.88 -13.87 20.00
N ARG A 10 14.73 -13.93 20.68
CA ARG A 10 13.70 -12.87 20.63
C ARG A 10 14.22 -11.56 21.21
N GLU A 11 14.89 -11.61 22.36
CA GLU A 11 15.49 -10.42 22.98
C GLU A 11 16.55 -9.80 22.07
N ARG A 12 17.43 -10.62 21.49
CA ARG A 12 18.44 -10.16 20.54
C ARG A 12 17.84 -9.49 19.31
N ASN A 13 16.79 -10.08 18.74
CA ASN A 13 16.08 -9.51 17.59
C ASN A 13 15.42 -8.17 17.93
N LYS A 14 14.81 -8.05 19.11
CA LYS A 14 14.21 -6.79 19.59
C LYS A 14 15.28 -5.71 19.77
N ALA A 15 16.41 -6.04 20.38
CA ALA A 15 17.53 -5.12 20.57
C ALA A 15 18.13 -4.65 19.23
N GLY A 16 18.27 -5.55 18.26
CA GLY A 16 18.72 -5.18 16.90
C GLY A 16 17.73 -4.26 16.19
N LEU A 17 16.42 -4.53 16.30
CA LEU A 17 15.38 -3.68 15.71
C LEU A 17 15.32 -2.30 16.38
N SER A 18 15.46 -2.21 17.70
CA SER A 18 15.46 -0.93 18.41
C SER A 18 16.67 -0.09 18.04
N ALA A 19 17.86 -0.69 17.90
CA ALA A 19 19.07 0.00 17.45
C ALA A 19 18.95 0.49 15.99
N ALA A 20 18.26 -0.25 15.11
CA ALA A 20 18.15 0.12 13.70
C ALA A 20 17.08 1.17 13.38
N ARG A 21 16.02 1.26 14.19
CA ARG A 21 14.93 2.25 14.02
C ARG A 21 15.39 3.72 13.98
N PRO A 22 16.24 4.23 14.92
CA PRO A 22 16.70 5.61 14.87
C PRO A 22 17.58 5.90 13.64
N MET A 23 18.21 4.88 13.05
CA MET A 23 18.93 5.00 11.77
C MET A 23 18.00 5.04 10.55
N GLY A 24 16.69 5.19 10.75
CA GLY A 24 15.69 5.32 9.68
C GLY A 24 15.21 3.98 9.10
N ARG A 25 15.61 2.83 9.66
CA ARG A 25 15.10 1.53 9.22
C ARG A 25 13.65 1.36 9.65
N MET A 26 12.73 1.49 8.68
CA MET A 26 11.32 1.17 8.85
C MET A 26 11.06 -0.26 8.37
N GLY A 27 10.78 -1.18 9.31
CA GLY A 27 10.39 -2.55 8.99
C GLY A 27 8.96 -2.65 8.42
N GLY A 28 8.58 -3.84 7.96
CA GLY A 28 7.25 -4.12 7.43
C GLY A 28 7.11 -3.83 5.93
N LYS A 29 5.87 -3.89 5.42
CA LYS A 29 5.57 -3.62 4.02
C LYS A 29 5.78 -2.13 3.72
N PRO A 30 6.48 -1.75 2.63
CA PRO A 30 6.65 -0.35 2.26
C PRO A 30 5.29 0.34 2.06
N LYS A 31 5.23 1.62 2.43
CA LYS A 31 4.03 2.44 2.29
C LYS A 31 3.71 2.70 0.81
N GLY A 32 2.42 2.75 0.50
CA GLY A 32 1.92 3.04 -0.84
C GLY A 32 1.94 1.83 -1.79
N LEU A 33 1.52 2.09 -3.02
CA LEU A 33 1.55 1.11 -4.10
C LEU A 33 2.94 1.13 -4.76
N SER A 34 3.46 -0.05 -5.10
CA SER A 34 4.61 -0.15 -6.00
C SER A 34 4.26 0.44 -7.38
N LYS A 35 5.26 0.76 -8.20
CA LYS A 35 5.03 1.26 -9.57
C LYS A 35 4.10 0.33 -10.38
N ALA A 36 4.31 -0.98 -10.29
CA ALA A 36 3.45 -1.96 -10.95
C ALA A 36 2.02 -1.97 -10.40
N ALA A 37 1.87 -1.83 -9.08
CA ALA A 37 0.55 -1.74 -8.44
C ALA A 37 -0.17 -0.43 -8.82
N MET A 38 0.56 0.68 -8.98
CA MET A 38 0.00 1.96 -9.45
C MET A 38 -0.60 1.83 -10.86
N SER A 39 0.11 1.20 -11.80
CA SER A 39 -0.42 0.96 -13.15
C SER A 39 -1.72 0.14 -13.12
N LYS A 40 -1.76 -0.92 -12.31
CA LYS A 40 -2.98 -1.71 -12.10
C LYS A 40 -4.10 -0.90 -11.44
N ALA A 41 -3.77 -0.01 -10.51
CA ALA A 41 -4.75 0.85 -9.84
C ALA A 41 -5.39 1.86 -10.80
N HIS A 42 -4.60 2.48 -11.68
CA HIS A 42 -5.12 3.34 -12.74
C HIS A 42 -6.02 2.58 -13.73
N ALA A 43 -5.59 1.38 -14.16
CA ALA A 43 -6.41 0.54 -15.03
C ALA A 43 -7.72 0.10 -14.36
N ALA A 44 -7.66 -0.29 -13.08
CA ALA A 44 -8.83 -0.64 -12.29
C ALA A 44 -9.82 0.53 -12.19
N LYS A 45 -9.32 1.74 -11.91
CA LYS A 45 -10.13 2.95 -11.87
C LYS A 45 -10.78 3.26 -13.22
N ALA A 46 -10.01 3.23 -14.31
CA ALA A 46 -10.55 3.51 -15.64
C ALA A 46 -11.63 2.51 -16.06
N LEU A 47 -11.48 1.22 -15.71
CA LEU A 47 -12.50 0.20 -15.98
C LEU A 47 -13.74 0.39 -15.08
N TYR A 48 -13.54 0.79 -13.82
CA TYR A 48 -14.63 1.06 -12.89
C TYR A 48 -15.45 2.29 -13.29
N ASP A 49 -14.78 3.37 -13.72
CA ASP A 49 -15.43 4.62 -14.13
C ASP A 49 -16.29 4.46 -15.39
N LYS A 50 -15.93 3.53 -16.28
CA LYS A 50 -16.76 3.14 -17.43
C LYS A 50 -18.07 2.44 -17.05
N LYS A 51 -18.17 1.91 -15.82
CA LYS A 51 -19.32 1.16 -15.29
C LYS A 51 -19.74 -0.10 -16.08
N ASP A 52 -18.93 -0.54 -17.04
CA ASP A 52 -19.22 -1.70 -17.88
C ASP A 52 -18.91 -3.05 -17.21
N LYS A 53 -18.10 -3.04 -16.13
CA LYS A 53 -17.62 -4.26 -15.46
C LYS A 53 -17.79 -4.16 -13.96
N THR A 54 -18.14 -5.28 -13.35
CA THR A 54 -18.19 -5.43 -11.89
C THR A 54 -16.77 -5.42 -11.30
N GLY A 55 -16.66 -5.08 -10.01
CA GLY A 55 -15.36 -5.13 -9.31
C GLY A 55 -14.71 -6.52 -9.31
N GLU A 56 -15.49 -7.59 -9.48
CA GLU A 56 -14.97 -8.95 -9.58
C GLU A 56 -14.36 -9.22 -10.96
N GLU A 57 -15.04 -8.82 -12.03
CA GLU A 57 -14.53 -8.95 -13.41
C GLU A 57 -13.28 -8.10 -13.63
N ILE A 58 -13.26 -6.89 -13.06
CA ILE A 58 -12.07 -6.02 -13.08
C ILE A 58 -10.91 -6.71 -12.35
N GLY A 59 -11.19 -7.35 -11.21
CA GLY A 59 -10.20 -8.11 -10.47
C GLY A 59 -9.62 -9.26 -11.27
N LYS A 60 -10.49 -10.07 -11.89
CA LYS A 60 -10.10 -11.19 -12.77
C LYS A 60 -9.25 -10.70 -13.94
N ALA A 61 -9.65 -9.63 -14.62
CA ALA A 61 -8.93 -9.07 -15.75
C ALA A 61 -7.52 -8.55 -15.41
N LEU A 62 -7.33 -8.01 -14.19
CA LEU A 62 -6.06 -7.43 -13.75
C LEU A 62 -5.22 -8.38 -12.87
N GLY A 63 -5.72 -9.60 -12.63
CA GLY A 63 -5.09 -10.59 -11.76
C GLY A 63 -4.99 -10.13 -10.30
N ILE A 64 -6.02 -9.46 -9.77
CA ILE A 64 -6.08 -8.98 -8.39
C ILE A 64 -7.43 -9.33 -7.75
N SER A 65 -7.49 -9.40 -6.43
CA SER A 65 -8.76 -9.66 -5.73
C SER A 65 -9.72 -8.47 -5.85
N ARG A 66 -11.04 -8.74 -5.80
CA ARG A 66 -12.09 -7.70 -5.75
C ARG A 66 -11.82 -6.66 -4.64
N ALA A 67 -11.38 -7.10 -3.46
CA ALA A 67 -11.01 -6.19 -2.37
C ALA A 67 -9.83 -5.26 -2.75
N THR A 68 -8.87 -5.77 -3.52
CA THR A 68 -7.73 -4.97 -4.00
C THR A 68 -8.16 -3.93 -5.03
N VAL A 69 -9.15 -4.24 -5.88
CA VAL A 69 -9.74 -3.28 -6.84
C VAL A 69 -10.26 -2.05 -6.10
N TYR A 70 -11.15 -2.23 -5.12
CA TYR A 70 -11.70 -1.10 -4.37
C TYR A 70 -10.65 -0.35 -3.54
N ARG A 71 -9.69 -1.07 -2.94
CA ARG A 71 -8.56 -0.42 -2.24
C ARG A 71 -7.74 0.45 -3.18
N TYR A 72 -7.47 -0.02 -4.40
CA TYR A 72 -6.73 0.72 -5.40
C TYR A 72 -7.49 1.96 -5.88
N ILE A 73 -8.79 1.84 -6.15
CA ILE A 73 -9.64 2.97 -6.54
C ILE A 73 -9.60 4.05 -5.45
N LYS A 74 -9.79 3.65 -4.18
CA LYS A 74 -9.74 4.55 -3.03
C LYS A 74 -8.39 5.25 -2.91
N GLU A 75 -7.29 4.53 -3.09
CA GLU A 75 -5.94 5.12 -3.03
C GLU A 75 -5.75 6.19 -4.12
N ILE A 76 -6.17 5.90 -5.35
CA ILE A 76 -6.06 6.84 -6.48
C ILE A 76 -6.90 8.10 -6.22
N GLU A 77 -8.13 7.94 -5.72
CA GLU A 77 -8.97 9.09 -5.34
C GLU A 77 -8.35 9.95 -4.24
N GLN A 78 -7.75 9.32 -3.23
CA GLN A 78 -7.05 10.03 -2.17
C GLN A 78 -5.86 10.82 -2.73
N GLN A 79 -5.04 10.20 -3.59
CA GLN A 79 -3.93 10.87 -4.25
C GLN A 79 -4.38 12.08 -5.08
N GLN A 80 -5.45 11.92 -5.86
CA GLN A 80 -6.03 13.03 -6.64
C GLN A 80 -6.50 14.19 -5.75
N ARG A 81 -7.14 13.88 -4.62
CA ARG A 81 -7.56 14.89 -3.62
C ARG A 81 -6.37 15.64 -3.02
N PHE A 82 -5.29 14.92 -2.67
CA PHE A 82 -4.08 15.54 -2.14
C PHE A 82 -3.41 16.48 -3.16
N VAL A 83 -3.34 16.06 -4.44
CA VAL A 83 -2.78 16.89 -5.52
C VAL A 83 -3.61 18.16 -5.72
N LYS A 84 -4.95 18.03 -5.80
CA LYS A 84 -5.86 19.17 -5.96
C LYS A 84 -5.71 20.18 -4.81
N ARG A 85 -5.65 19.70 -3.55
CA ARG A 85 -5.48 20.56 -2.36
C ARG A 85 -4.17 21.35 -2.39
N LYS A 86 -3.08 20.74 -2.87
CA LYS A 86 -1.76 21.39 -2.96
C LYS A 86 -1.66 22.40 -4.11
N GLN A 87 -2.43 22.21 -5.18
CA GLN A 87 -2.52 23.16 -6.29
C GLN A 87 -3.30 24.42 -5.87
N SER A 88 -4.41 24.25 -5.15
CA SER A 88 -5.22 25.38 -4.65
C SER A 88 -4.48 26.25 -3.64
N SER A 89 -3.58 25.68 -2.82
CA SER A 89 -2.77 26.46 -1.86
C SER A 89 -1.62 27.24 -2.48
N LYS A 90 -1.34 27.07 -3.77
CA LYS A 90 -0.23 27.73 -4.49
C LYS A 90 -0.71 28.90 -5.36
N GLN A 91 -2.03 29.08 -5.47
CA GLN A 91 -2.70 30.14 -6.24
C GLN A 91 -3.20 31.28 -5.35
N ASN A 92 -3.07 31.16 -4.02
CA ASN A 92 -3.33 32.21 -3.02
C ASN A 92 -2.03 32.68 -2.39
#